data_AF-A0A644YHI9-F1
#
_entry.id   AF-A0A644YHI9-F1
#
_cell.length_a   1.000
_cell.length_b   1.000
_cell.length_c   1.000
_cell.angle_alpha   90.00
_cell.angle_beta   90.00
_cell.angle_gamma   90.00
#
_symmetry.space_group_name_H-M   'P 1'
#
loop_
_entity.id
_entity.type
_entity.pdbx_description
1 polymer ?
#
loop_
_entity_poly.entity_id
_entity_poly.type
_entity_poly.pdbx_seq_one_letter_code
_entity_poly.pdbx_strand_id
1 'polypeptide(L)'
;MVTTPQDVLIENNYFRTAGTAILIEGDLDYWFESGANNNVQIRNNIFEDCLTSGNRDESRGQWGDAVITITPSHMPQNVKDEPYHKNININNNTFKVFDAPLVRARSVRNLSFISNTIEKTYTYPPYAWQKSAFMLDGCRNVIIKDNKIDDNYKTRNIFIEHMRKKDVKSDDFKVDFLDDNSMNTHLEW
;
A
#
# COMPACT_ATOMS: atom_id res chain seq x y z
N MET A 1 -0.87 13.07 4.44
CA MET A 1 0.52 12.81 4.03
C MET A 1 1.40 12.70 5.26
N VAL A 2 2.37 11.79 5.26
CA VAL A 2 3.26 11.52 6.39
C VAL A 2 4.69 11.44 5.89
N THR A 3 5.51 12.44 6.21
CA THR A 3 6.92 12.55 5.77
C THR A 3 7.78 13.00 6.95
N THR A 4 8.39 12.04 7.65
CA THR A 4 9.27 12.33 8.79
C THR A 4 10.15 11.13 9.13
N PRO A 5 11.41 11.32 9.54
CA PRO A 5 12.24 10.23 10.06
C PRO A 5 11.92 9.84 11.50
N GLN A 6 11.10 10.62 12.22
CA GLN A 6 10.69 10.36 13.59
C GLN A 6 9.62 9.27 13.67
N ASP A 7 9.39 8.75 14.88
CA ASP A 7 8.30 7.82 15.15
C ASP A 7 6.94 8.46 14.86
N VAL A 8 6.09 7.72 14.14
CA VAL A 8 4.72 8.15 13.81
C VAL A 8 3.73 7.14 14.36
N LEU A 9 2.68 7.64 15.03
CA LEU A 9 1.53 6.86 15.47
C LEU A 9 0.25 7.44 14.85
N ILE A 10 -0.44 6.63 14.05
CA ILE A 10 -1.76 6.89 13.48
C ILE A 10 -2.71 5.89 14.10
N GLU A 11 -3.47 6.33 15.10
CA GLU A 11 -4.31 5.45 15.89
C GLU A 11 -5.71 6.03 16.17
N ASN A 12 -6.71 5.14 16.19
CA ASN A 12 -8.11 5.46 16.54
C ASN A 12 -8.75 6.53 15.65
N ASN A 13 -8.40 6.56 14.38
CA ASN A 13 -8.99 7.46 13.40
C ASN A 13 -10.04 6.77 12.54
N TYR A 14 -10.95 7.57 11.99
CA TYR A 14 -11.89 7.16 10.96
C TYR A 14 -11.56 7.92 9.67
N PHE A 15 -11.34 7.17 8.58
CA PHE A 15 -11.05 7.70 7.26
C PHE A 15 -12.16 7.35 6.28
N ARG A 16 -12.62 8.34 5.52
CA ARG A 16 -13.51 8.20 4.39
C ARG A 16 -13.19 9.28 3.35
N THR A 17 -12.22 8.96 2.50
CA THR A 17 -11.51 9.95 1.66
C THR A 17 -11.68 9.66 0.19
N ALA A 18 -11.72 10.72 -0.63
CA ALA A 18 -11.77 10.56 -2.08
C ALA A 18 -10.51 9.90 -2.63
N GLY A 19 -9.33 10.33 -2.17
CA GLY A 19 -8.05 9.68 -2.49
C GLY A 19 -7.62 8.63 -1.47
N THR A 20 -6.35 8.23 -1.55
CA THR A 20 -5.65 7.43 -0.53
C THR A 20 -5.85 8.03 0.86
N ALA A 21 -6.17 7.20 1.84
CA ALA A 21 -6.41 7.64 3.21
C ALA A 21 -5.10 8.06 3.90
N ILE A 22 -4.04 7.28 3.64
CA ILE A 22 -2.70 7.53 4.14
C ILE A 22 -1.77 7.52 2.94
N LEU A 23 -1.00 8.60 2.81
CA LEU A 23 0.07 8.75 1.84
C LEU A 23 1.39 8.88 2.62
N ILE A 24 2.29 7.92 2.45
CA ILE A 24 3.67 7.97 2.95
C ILE A 24 4.56 8.19 1.72
N GLU A 25 5.24 9.32 1.69
CA GLU A 25 6.01 9.77 0.54
C GLU A 25 7.45 10.05 0.93
N GLY A 26 8.22 10.49 -0.05
CA GLY A 26 9.58 10.98 0.10
C GLY A 26 10.03 11.43 -1.28
N ASP A 27 9.64 12.66 -1.63
CA ASP A 27 9.83 13.17 -2.97
C ASP A 27 11.20 13.84 -3.12
N LEU A 28 12.05 13.24 -3.94
CA LEU A 28 13.39 13.72 -4.25
C LEU A 28 13.46 14.48 -5.59
N ASP A 29 12.35 14.51 -6.34
CA ASP A 29 12.36 14.88 -7.76
C ASP A 29 11.58 16.17 -8.05
N TYR A 30 10.41 16.37 -7.44
CA TYR A 30 9.56 17.53 -7.72
C TYR A 30 9.34 18.42 -6.50
N TRP A 31 8.79 17.87 -5.41
CA TRP A 31 8.46 18.64 -4.20
C TRP A 31 9.63 18.76 -3.21
N PHE A 32 10.73 18.02 -3.42
CA PHE A 32 11.92 17.98 -2.56
C PHE A 32 11.57 17.81 -1.07
N GLU A 33 10.60 16.94 -0.79
CA GLU A 33 10.13 16.66 0.56
C GLU A 33 11.10 15.71 1.26
N SER A 34 11.68 16.18 2.36
CA SER A 34 12.49 15.32 3.20
C SER A 34 11.68 14.13 3.71
N GLY A 35 12.31 12.96 3.81
CA GLY A 35 11.86 11.98 4.78
C GLY A 35 12.04 10.55 4.33
N ALA A 36 12.83 9.80 5.07
CA ALA A 36 12.74 8.34 5.13
C ALA A 36 12.03 7.98 6.44
N ASN A 37 10.75 7.60 6.37
CA ASN A 37 10.05 7.08 7.53
C ASN A 37 10.76 5.85 8.09
N ASN A 38 11.16 5.91 9.37
CA ASN A 38 11.90 4.84 10.04
C ASN A 38 11.02 3.95 10.90
N ASN A 39 9.86 4.44 11.32
CA ASN A 39 8.93 3.72 12.18
C ASN A 39 7.54 4.37 12.12
N VAL A 40 6.56 3.64 11.59
CA VAL A 40 5.18 4.11 11.48
C VAL A 40 4.26 3.03 12.01
N GLN A 41 3.41 3.39 12.96
CA GLN A 41 2.39 2.53 13.55
C GLN A 41 1.02 3.02 13.10
N ILE A 42 0.30 2.22 12.30
CA ILE A 42 -1.06 2.49 11.82
C ILE A 42 -1.96 1.45 12.45
N ARG A 43 -2.68 1.82 13.51
CA ARG A 43 -3.42 0.84 14.32
C ARG A 43 -4.80 1.28 14.76
N ASN A 44 -5.71 0.33 14.90
CA ASN A 44 -7.05 0.60 15.44
C ASN A 44 -7.83 1.69 14.67
N ASN A 45 -7.53 1.88 13.39
CA ASN A 45 -8.25 2.82 12.53
C ASN A 45 -9.36 2.12 11.74
N ILE A 46 -10.34 2.89 11.29
CA ILE A 46 -11.37 2.45 10.35
C ILE A 46 -11.16 3.19 9.03
N PHE A 47 -10.97 2.45 7.95
CA PHE A 47 -10.94 2.96 6.58
C PHE A 47 -12.24 2.53 5.90
N GLU A 48 -13.18 3.45 5.71
CA GLU A 48 -14.48 3.15 5.11
C GLU A 48 -14.65 3.86 3.79
N ASP A 49 -14.79 3.07 2.72
CA ASP A 49 -15.02 3.53 1.36
C ASP A 49 -14.05 4.64 0.90
N CYS A 50 -12.77 4.50 1.26
CA CYS A 50 -11.69 5.35 0.76
C CYS A 50 -11.37 5.04 -0.71
N LEU A 51 -10.68 5.96 -1.39
CA LEU A 51 -10.19 5.81 -2.77
C LEU A 51 -11.28 5.91 -3.87
N THR A 52 -12.39 6.60 -3.62
CA THR A 52 -13.47 6.82 -4.62
C THR A 52 -13.04 7.63 -5.86
N SER A 53 -11.91 8.32 -5.77
CA SER A 53 -11.30 9.14 -6.82
C SER A 53 -9.78 9.00 -6.77
N GLY A 54 -9.30 7.78 -6.52
CA GLY A 54 -7.87 7.44 -6.56
C GLY A 54 -7.31 7.46 -8.00
N ASN A 55 -6.28 6.68 -8.24
CA ASN A 55 -5.71 6.53 -9.57
C ASN A 55 -6.58 5.60 -10.43
N ARG A 56 -7.00 6.09 -11.59
CA ARG A 56 -7.81 5.33 -12.56
C ARG A 56 -7.03 4.91 -13.79
N ASP A 57 -6.08 5.74 -14.20
CA ASP A 57 -5.52 5.75 -15.55
C ASP A 57 -3.98 5.64 -15.54
N GLU A 58 -3.41 5.03 -14.50
CA GLU A 58 -1.96 4.84 -14.37
C GLU A 58 -1.20 6.17 -14.48
N SER A 59 -1.66 7.20 -13.77
CA SER A 59 -1.07 8.54 -13.83
C SER A 59 -0.66 9.05 -12.45
N ARG A 60 0.58 9.56 -12.32
CA ARG A 60 1.16 10.03 -11.05
C ARG A 60 0.39 11.20 -10.44
N GLY A 61 -0.32 11.99 -11.26
CA GLY A 61 -1.09 13.16 -10.80
C GLY A 61 -2.42 12.82 -10.11
N GLN A 62 -2.77 11.54 -9.98
CA GLN A 62 -4.00 11.09 -9.36
C GLN A 62 -3.85 10.89 -7.84
N TRP A 63 -4.96 10.82 -7.11
CA TRP A 63 -4.95 10.83 -5.64
C TRP A 63 -4.70 9.47 -4.99
N GLY A 64 -3.59 8.83 -5.36
CA GLY A 64 -3.06 7.59 -4.76
C GLY A 64 -3.60 6.30 -5.39
N ASP A 65 -2.88 5.20 -5.15
CA ASP A 65 -3.09 3.92 -5.85
C ASP A 65 -3.85 2.87 -5.03
N ALA A 66 -3.88 3.03 -3.71
CA ALA A 66 -4.55 2.14 -2.78
C ALA A 66 -5.09 2.90 -1.57
N VAL A 67 -5.85 2.24 -0.69
CA VAL A 67 -6.31 2.87 0.58
C VAL A 67 -5.13 3.42 1.39
N ILE A 68 -4.01 2.71 1.40
CA ILE A 68 -2.71 3.20 1.89
C ILE A 68 -1.69 3.15 0.76
N THR A 69 -1.12 4.31 0.43
CA THR A 69 -0.12 4.44 -0.64
C THR A 69 1.23 4.85 -0.04
N ILE A 70 2.27 4.09 -0.36
CA ILE A 70 3.66 4.30 0.11
C ILE A 70 4.57 4.31 -1.11
N THR A 71 4.91 5.48 -1.66
CA THR A 71 5.50 5.58 -3.00
C THR A 71 6.59 6.65 -3.10
N PRO A 72 7.67 6.58 -2.31
CA PRO A 72 8.76 7.55 -2.42
C PRO A 72 9.31 7.61 -3.85
N SER A 73 9.91 8.76 -4.19
CA SER A 73 10.56 8.96 -5.49
C SER A 73 11.74 8.00 -5.70
N HIS A 74 12.31 7.45 -4.63
CA HIS A 74 13.29 6.37 -4.75
C HIS A 74 12.67 5.10 -5.35
N MET A 75 13.12 4.74 -6.56
CA MET A 75 12.66 3.59 -7.34
C MET A 75 13.69 2.46 -7.36
N PRO A 76 13.41 1.32 -6.69
CA PRO A 76 14.23 0.12 -6.78
C PRO A 76 14.36 -0.33 -8.24
N GLN A 77 15.56 -0.71 -8.65
CA GLN A 77 15.90 -1.23 -9.98
C GLN A 77 16.13 -2.74 -9.96
N ASN A 78 16.42 -3.32 -8.80
CA ASN A 78 16.63 -4.75 -8.66
C ASN A 78 16.50 -5.25 -7.22
N VAL A 79 16.58 -6.58 -7.05
CA VAL A 79 16.44 -7.29 -5.76
C VAL A 79 17.56 -7.02 -4.73
N LYS A 80 18.62 -6.29 -5.09
CA LYS A 80 19.73 -5.93 -4.20
C LYS A 80 19.59 -4.51 -3.62
N ASP A 81 18.72 -3.69 -4.19
CA ASP A 81 18.58 -2.31 -3.75
C ASP A 81 17.98 -2.25 -2.34
N GLU A 82 18.49 -1.30 -1.56
CA GLU A 82 18.14 -1.12 -0.16
C GLU A 82 16.90 -0.24 -0.01
N PRO A 83 15.88 -0.69 0.74
CA PRO A 83 14.67 0.09 0.95
C PRO A 83 14.89 1.46 1.63
N TYR A 84 14.15 2.44 1.14
CA TYR A 84 14.15 3.83 1.60
C TYR A 84 13.41 3.97 2.93
N HIS A 85 12.18 3.47 3.02
CA HIS A 85 11.38 3.45 4.24
C HIS A 85 11.59 2.18 5.06
N LYS A 86 11.35 2.26 6.38
CA LYS A 86 11.52 1.15 7.31
C LYS A 86 10.40 1.10 8.34
N ASN A 87 10.10 -0.12 8.79
CA ASN A 87 9.26 -0.45 9.94
C ASN A 87 7.86 0.21 9.90
N ILE A 88 7.12 -0.04 8.82
CA ILE A 88 5.74 0.40 8.69
C ILE A 88 4.83 -0.75 9.12
N ASN A 89 4.08 -0.54 10.19
CA ASN A 89 3.23 -1.57 10.79
C ASN A 89 1.76 -1.15 10.72
N ILE A 90 0.98 -1.92 9.97
CA ILE A 90 -0.45 -1.72 9.77
C ILE A 90 -1.16 -2.86 10.48
N ASN A 91 -1.67 -2.61 11.68
CA ASN A 91 -2.23 -3.67 12.51
C ASN A 91 -3.59 -3.33 13.14
N ASN A 92 -4.44 -4.35 13.27
CA ASN A 92 -5.70 -4.22 13.98
C ASN A 92 -6.61 -3.09 13.48
N ASN A 93 -6.55 -2.78 12.18
CA ASN A 93 -7.44 -1.81 11.52
C ASN A 93 -8.61 -2.54 10.86
N THR A 94 -9.69 -1.79 10.59
CA THR A 94 -10.83 -2.27 9.80
C THR A 94 -10.86 -1.55 8.44
N PHE A 95 -10.76 -2.32 7.36
CA PHE A 95 -10.85 -1.87 5.97
C PHE A 95 -12.21 -2.27 5.41
N LYS A 96 -13.14 -1.32 5.31
CA LYS A 96 -14.42 -1.50 4.62
C LYS A 96 -14.29 -0.97 3.20
N VAL A 97 -14.13 -1.87 2.23
CA VAL A 97 -13.64 -1.52 0.89
C VAL A 97 -14.61 -1.91 -0.21
N PHE A 98 -14.90 -0.96 -1.10
CA PHE A 98 -15.73 -1.18 -2.28
C PHE A 98 -14.91 -1.65 -3.50
N ASP A 99 -13.57 -1.56 -3.44
CA ASP A 99 -12.64 -1.97 -4.50
C ASP A 99 -11.54 -2.90 -3.97
N ALA A 100 -10.61 -3.31 -4.83
CA ALA A 100 -9.53 -4.26 -4.56
C ALA A 100 -8.36 -3.68 -3.73
N PRO A 101 -7.79 -2.50 -4.03
CA PRO A 101 -6.51 -2.09 -3.43
C PRO A 101 -6.54 -1.82 -1.94
N LEU A 102 -5.72 -2.54 -1.17
CA LEU A 102 -5.50 -2.27 0.25
C LEU A 102 -4.24 -1.43 0.44
N VAL A 103 -3.12 -1.91 -0.11
CA VAL A 103 -1.80 -1.23 0.04
C VAL A 103 -1.03 -1.24 -1.27
N ARG A 104 -0.55 -0.06 -1.67
CA ARG A 104 0.54 0.11 -2.63
C ARG A 104 1.79 0.47 -1.83
N ALA A 105 2.86 -0.29 -1.99
CA ALA A 105 4.12 0.03 -1.30
C ALA A 105 5.34 -0.11 -2.20
N ARG A 106 6.25 0.87 -2.14
CA ARG A 106 7.54 0.88 -2.80
C ARG A 106 8.64 1.13 -1.77
N SER A 107 9.74 0.40 -1.91
CA SER A 107 10.98 0.63 -1.16
C SER A 107 10.78 0.67 0.36
N VAL A 108 10.11 -0.35 0.91
CA VAL A 108 9.90 -0.50 2.37
C VAL A 108 10.58 -1.76 2.91
N ARG A 109 11.40 -1.62 3.95
CA ARG A 109 11.91 -2.75 4.76
C ARG A 109 11.04 -2.92 6.01
N ASN A 110 10.68 -4.16 6.33
CA ASN A 110 9.84 -4.51 7.47
C ASN A 110 8.44 -3.85 7.39
N LEU A 111 7.70 -4.17 6.33
CA LEU A 111 6.28 -3.82 6.20
C LEU A 111 5.43 -4.92 6.82
N SER A 112 4.52 -4.58 7.72
CA SER A 112 3.56 -5.54 8.27
C SER A 112 2.11 -5.11 8.05
N PHE A 113 1.26 -6.07 7.67
CA PHE A 113 -0.19 -5.95 7.56
C PHE A 113 -0.82 -7.13 8.33
N ILE A 114 -1.06 -6.93 9.62
CA ILE A 114 -1.33 -8.03 10.57
C ILE A 114 -2.62 -7.79 11.34
N SER A 115 -3.44 -8.83 11.50
CA SER A 115 -4.66 -8.78 12.33
C SER A 115 -5.65 -7.70 11.90
N ASN A 116 -5.66 -7.30 10.63
CA ASN A 116 -6.65 -6.37 10.11
C ASN A 116 -7.93 -7.11 9.74
N THR A 117 -9.06 -6.43 9.79
CA THR A 117 -10.35 -6.92 9.28
C THR A 117 -10.63 -6.26 7.93
N ILE A 118 -10.91 -7.05 6.90
CA ILE A 118 -11.25 -6.57 5.56
C ILE A 118 -12.71 -6.95 5.29
N GLU A 119 -13.57 -5.96 5.16
CA GLU A 119 -15.02 -6.09 4.94
C GLU A 119 -15.35 -5.59 3.54
N LYS A 120 -16.10 -6.39 2.77
CA LYS A 120 -16.50 -5.99 1.43
C LYS A 120 -17.71 -5.07 1.52
N THR A 121 -17.61 -3.88 0.92
CA THR A 121 -18.76 -3.00 0.70
C THR A 121 -19.12 -2.97 -0.79
N TYR A 122 -20.30 -2.41 -1.06
CA TYR A 122 -20.83 -2.18 -2.42
C TYR A 122 -21.33 -0.74 -2.58
N THR A 123 -20.83 0.18 -1.75
CA THR A 123 -21.23 1.60 -1.74
C THR A 123 -20.92 2.28 -3.08
N TYR A 124 -19.82 1.89 -3.72
CA TYR A 124 -19.39 2.38 -5.03
C TYR A 124 -18.94 1.23 -5.94
N PRO A 125 -19.03 1.39 -7.28
CA PRO A 125 -18.38 0.45 -8.19
C PRO A 125 -16.85 0.55 -8.07
N PRO A 126 -16.11 -0.55 -8.33
CA PRO A 126 -14.66 -0.52 -8.49
C PRO A 126 -14.18 0.57 -9.45
N TYR A 127 -13.11 1.27 -9.09
CA TYR A 127 -12.60 2.47 -9.76
C TYR A 127 -11.11 2.40 -10.05
N ALA A 128 -10.30 1.90 -9.09
CA ALA A 128 -8.85 2.02 -9.12
C ALA A 128 -8.21 1.15 -10.22
N TRP A 129 -7.14 1.64 -10.84
CA TRP A 129 -6.39 0.88 -11.84
C TRP A 129 -5.77 -0.40 -11.25
N GLN A 130 -5.18 -0.31 -10.05
CA GLN A 130 -4.64 -1.45 -9.32
C GLN A 130 -5.77 -2.45 -9.04
N LYS A 131 -5.68 -3.67 -9.59
CA LYS A 131 -6.69 -4.73 -9.37
C LYS A 131 -6.27 -5.79 -8.36
N SER A 132 -5.11 -5.61 -7.72
CA SER A 132 -4.59 -6.49 -6.66
C SER A 132 -4.84 -5.90 -5.27
N ALA A 133 -4.84 -6.77 -4.25
CA ALA A 133 -4.95 -6.34 -2.86
C ALA A 133 -3.68 -5.59 -2.43
N PHE A 134 -2.53 -6.10 -2.87
CA PHE A 134 -1.23 -5.50 -2.63
C PHE A 134 -0.44 -5.38 -3.94
N MET A 135 0.29 -4.28 -4.08
CA MET A 135 1.30 -4.10 -5.12
C MET A 135 2.58 -3.57 -4.47
N LEU A 136 3.63 -4.38 -4.50
CA LEU A 136 4.84 -4.20 -3.71
C LEU A 136 6.07 -4.13 -4.61
N ASP A 137 6.82 -3.04 -4.53
CA ASP A 137 7.99 -2.80 -5.38
C ASP A 137 9.23 -2.63 -4.49
N GLY A 138 10.23 -3.50 -4.66
CA GLY A 138 11.49 -3.47 -3.91
C GLY A 138 11.35 -3.53 -2.39
N CYS A 139 10.23 -4.05 -1.87
CA CYS A 139 10.04 -4.23 -0.44
C CYS A 139 10.86 -5.42 0.10
N ARG A 140 11.15 -5.43 1.41
CA ARG A 140 11.89 -6.51 2.09
C ARG A 140 11.23 -6.85 3.43
N ASN A 141 11.25 -8.13 3.81
CA ASN A 141 10.67 -8.62 5.06
C ASN A 141 9.20 -8.20 5.27
N VAL A 142 8.36 -8.46 4.26
CA VAL A 142 6.94 -8.18 4.31
C VAL A 142 6.20 -9.31 5.01
N ILE A 143 5.30 -8.96 5.94
CA ILE A 143 4.45 -9.93 6.66
C ILE A 143 2.99 -9.51 6.50
N ILE A 144 2.19 -10.36 5.86
CA ILE A 144 0.75 -10.16 5.69
C ILE A 144 0.08 -11.38 6.30
N LYS A 145 -0.44 -11.28 7.54
CA LYS A 145 -0.90 -12.45 8.28
C LYS A 145 -2.05 -12.17 9.24
N ASP A 146 -2.76 -13.23 9.61
CA ASP A 146 -3.78 -13.25 10.65
C ASP A 146 -4.92 -12.26 10.37
N ASN A 147 -5.18 -11.97 9.10
CA ASN A 147 -6.20 -11.01 8.71
C ASN A 147 -7.57 -11.70 8.61
N LYS A 148 -8.62 -11.07 9.12
CA LYS A 148 -9.98 -11.55 8.93
C LYS A 148 -10.52 -10.99 7.62
N ILE A 149 -10.75 -11.85 6.64
CA ILE A 149 -11.19 -11.43 5.30
C ILE A 149 -12.63 -11.87 5.09
N ASP A 150 -13.49 -10.92 4.73
CA ASP A 150 -14.84 -11.17 4.26
C ASP A 150 -14.82 -12.07 3.02
N ASP A 151 -15.66 -13.11 3.02
CA ASP A 151 -15.82 -14.05 1.91
C ASP A 151 -16.17 -13.34 0.60
N ASN A 152 -16.85 -12.18 0.66
CA ASN A 152 -17.25 -11.40 -0.50
C ASN A 152 -16.12 -10.54 -1.09
N TYR A 153 -15.09 -10.22 -0.31
CA TYR A 153 -13.89 -9.64 -0.86
C TYR A 153 -13.13 -10.78 -1.56
N LYS A 154 -13.11 -10.83 -2.89
CA LYS A 154 -12.53 -11.97 -3.65
C LYS A 154 -11.06 -11.79 -4.05
N THR A 155 -10.54 -10.58 -4.00
CA THR A 155 -9.15 -10.28 -4.39
C THR A 155 -8.17 -10.92 -3.41
N ARG A 156 -7.24 -11.74 -3.92
CA ARG A 156 -6.23 -12.45 -3.10
C ARG A 156 -4.81 -12.30 -3.61
N ASN A 157 -4.57 -11.37 -4.54
CA ASN A 157 -3.26 -11.24 -5.19
C ASN A 157 -2.38 -10.21 -4.46
N ILE A 158 -1.13 -10.58 -4.24
CA ILE A 158 0.00 -9.69 -3.96
C ILE A 158 0.88 -9.72 -5.21
N PHE A 159 0.98 -8.59 -5.90
CA PHE A 159 1.94 -8.45 -6.98
C PHE A 159 3.24 -7.84 -6.50
N ILE A 160 4.36 -8.38 -6.99
CA ILE A 160 5.71 -7.97 -6.59
C ILE A 160 6.59 -7.60 -7.78
N GLU A 161 7.45 -6.61 -7.59
CA GLU A 161 8.49 -6.15 -8.51
C GLU A 161 9.79 -5.84 -7.75
N HIS A 162 10.94 -5.95 -8.41
CA HIS A 162 12.28 -5.66 -7.83
C HIS A 162 12.54 -6.28 -6.44
N MET A 163 11.87 -7.40 -6.15
CA MET A 163 11.98 -8.15 -4.90
C MET A 163 11.77 -9.63 -5.17
N ARG A 164 12.00 -10.47 -4.17
CA ARG A 164 11.87 -11.92 -4.29
C ARG A 164 10.58 -12.38 -3.63
N LYS A 165 9.96 -13.46 -4.12
CA LYS A 165 8.79 -14.07 -3.45
C LYS A 165 9.05 -14.39 -1.96
N LYS A 166 10.29 -14.81 -1.62
CA LYS A 166 10.70 -15.09 -0.23
C LYS A 166 10.72 -13.87 0.70
N ASP A 167 10.71 -12.67 0.13
CA ASP A 167 10.67 -11.43 0.91
C ASP A 167 9.26 -11.15 1.45
N VAL A 168 8.25 -11.95 1.04
CA VAL A 168 6.86 -11.87 1.52
C VAL A 168 6.48 -13.16 2.26
N LYS A 169 5.92 -13.01 3.45
CA LYS A 169 5.25 -14.09 4.19
C LYS A 169 3.76 -13.78 4.26
N SER A 170 2.95 -14.61 3.62
CA SER A 170 1.50 -14.46 3.53
C SER A 170 0.79 -15.78 3.83
N ASP A 171 -0.41 -15.73 4.43
CA ASP A 171 -1.30 -16.87 4.67
C ASP A 171 -2.47 -16.91 3.67
N ASP A 172 -3.26 -15.85 3.57
CA ASP A 172 -4.49 -15.82 2.78
C ASP A 172 -4.31 -15.28 1.36
N PHE A 173 -3.21 -14.54 1.11
CA PHE A 173 -2.92 -13.93 -0.18
C PHE A 173 -1.81 -14.68 -0.93
N LYS A 174 -1.94 -14.73 -2.26
CA LYS A 174 -0.99 -15.37 -3.18
C LYS A 174 -0.02 -14.35 -3.75
N VAL A 175 1.27 -14.71 -3.76
CA VAL A 175 2.35 -13.84 -4.22
C VAL A 175 2.77 -14.23 -5.63
N ASP A 176 2.65 -13.28 -6.55
CA ASP A 176 3.07 -13.41 -7.95
C ASP A 176 3.85 -12.19 -8.42
N PHE A 177 4.68 -12.37 -9.44
CA PHE A 177 5.37 -11.24 -10.06
C PHE A 177 4.35 -10.43 -10.86
N LEU A 178 4.51 -9.11 -10.87
CA LEU A 178 3.78 -8.31 -11.84
C LEU A 178 4.28 -8.68 -13.26
N ASP A 179 3.37 -8.68 -14.22
CA ASP A 179 3.75 -8.79 -15.63
C ASP A 179 4.12 -7.39 -16.13
N ASP A 180 5.42 -7.14 -16.31
CA ASP A 180 5.98 -5.85 -16.73
C ASP A 180 5.41 -5.36 -18.08
N ASN A 181 4.81 -6.23 -18.89
CA ASN A 181 4.17 -5.83 -20.16
C ASN A 181 2.73 -5.34 -19.99
N SER A 182 2.15 -5.45 -18.79
CA SER A 182 0.71 -5.23 -18.57
C SER A 182 0.33 -3.87 -17.98
N MET A 183 1.22 -3.23 -17.22
CA MET A 183 0.93 -2.03 -16.42
C MET A 183 2.21 -1.22 -16.15
N ASN A 184 2.15 0.11 -16.27
CA ASN A 184 3.25 0.97 -15.84
C ASN A 184 3.10 1.30 -14.35
N THR A 185 3.95 0.73 -13.50
CA THR A 185 3.92 0.97 -12.04
C THR A 185 4.84 2.09 -11.57
N HIS A 186 5.66 2.60 -12.49
CA HIS A 186 6.70 3.58 -12.30
C HIS A 186 6.25 4.92 -12.90
N LEU A 187 5.17 5.45 -12.34
CA LEU A 187 4.53 6.67 -12.81
C LEU A 187 5.47 7.88 -12.62
N GLU A 188 5.72 8.63 -13.69
CA GLU A 188 6.55 9.85 -13.71
C GLU A 188 5.66 11.11 -13.73
N TRP A 189 6.25 12.26 -13.39
CA TRP A 189 5.61 13.58 -13.47
C TRP A 189 5.62 14.15 -14.89
#